data_AF-K2S475-F1
#
_entry.id   AF-K2S475-F1
#
_cell.length_a   1.000
_cell.length_b   1.000
_cell.length_c   1.000
_cell.angle_alpha   90.00
_cell.angle_beta   90.00
_cell.angle_gamma   90.00
#
_symmetry.space_group_name_H-M   'P 1'
#
loop_
_entity.id
_entity.type
_entity.pdbx_description
1 polymer ?
#
loop_
_entity_poly.entity_id
_entity_poly.type
_entity_poly.pdbx_seq_one_letter_code
_entity_poly.pdbx_strand_id
1 'polypeptide(L)'
;MLPLSILLSASILRQPSLFPSPSAGTASSNPHPQDQAARPPSSTRTMTASTQKHVVFDVVGTCVGYQVWFDAIASQLGERFAAEGIKPQLFAFAWMEAAEREYTYLSLSGRYTVFSKVQAALFYRMLYQSGIAEPRKFASDADLAVVMEAYNNLQMREGVPEMFAKLRAAGFTCWCLTAGDKKRVGGYFDKAGVPMPAENFMSCDTSGVGKPDPRAYEPALKALGDGEKWFAAAHMWDVSAARTVG
;
A
#
# COMPACT_ATOMS: atom_id res chain seq x y z
N MET A 1 -1.09 8.01 20.29
CA MET A 1 -1.36 7.00 19.24
C MET A 1 -2.75 7.29 18.66
N LEU A 2 -2.97 7.07 17.36
CA LEU A 2 -4.32 6.93 16.80
C LEU A 2 -4.65 5.43 16.72
N PRO A 3 -5.86 4.98 17.07
CA PRO A 3 -6.25 3.58 16.95
C PRO A 3 -6.33 3.15 15.48
N LEU A 4 -6.08 1.86 15.24
CA LEU A 4 -6.06 1.24 13.90
C LEU A 4 -7.36 1.48 13.10
N SER A 5 -8.49 1.65 13.80
CA SER A 5 -9.82 1.94 13.25
C SER A 5 -9.96 3.28 12.52
N ILE A 6 -9.06 4.24 12.73
CA ILE A 6 -9.06 5.52 11.99
C ILE A 6 -8.25 5.40 10.69
N LEU A 7 -7.36 4.42 10.59
CA LEU A 7 -6.41 4.27 9.49
C LEU A 7 -6.79 3.17 8.50
N LEU A 8 -7.43 2.09 8.95
CA LEU A 8 -7.78 0.98 8.07
C LEU A 8 -9.07 1.25 7.31
N SER A 9 -8.96 1.90 6.14
CA SER A 9 -10.01 1.94 5.13
C SER A 9 -10.20 0.56 4.48
N ALA A 10 -10.80 -0.36 5.26
CA ALA A 10 -11.19 -1.70 4.84
C ALA A 10 -12.40 -1.65 3.89
N SER A 11 -12.19 -1.06 2.71
CA SER A 11 -13.19 -0.75 1.71
C SER A 11 -13.73 -1.99 0.99
N ILE A 12 -14.60 -2.75 1.66
CA ILE A 12 -15.60 -3.58 0.98
C ILE A 12 -16.65 -2.63 0.37
N LEU A 13 -16.25 -1.88 -0.67
CA LEU A 13 -17.11 -0.93 -1.38
C LEU A 13 -18.12 -1.66 -2.29
N ARG A 14 -19.10 -2.32 -1.65
CA ARG A 14 -20.40 -2.56 -2.25
C ARG A 14 -21.23 -1.28 -2.17
N GLN A 15 -21.04 -0.38 -3.13
CA GLN A 15 -22.04 0.62 -3.49
C GLN A 15 -22.34 0.55 -5.01
N PRO A 16 -23.55 0.94 -5.44
CA PRO A 16 -23.87 1.06 -6.86
C PRO A 16 -22.98 2.13 -7.53
N SER A 17 -22.76 2.00 -8.84
CA SER A 17 -21.96 2.96 -9.60
C SER A 17 -22.64 4.33 -9.64
N LEU A 18 -21.95 5.36 -9.12
CA LEU A 18 -22.39 6.77 -9.20
C LEU A 18 -22.43 7.32 -10.64
N PHE A 19 -21.92 6.56 -11.61
CA PHE A 19 -22.02 6.83 -13.04
C PHE A 19 -22.70 5.63 -13.72
N PRO A 20 -23.83 5.82 -14.45
CA PRO A 20 -24.43 4.76 -15.23
C PRO A 20 -23.61 4.50 -16.50
N SER A 21 -23.24 3.25 -16.74
CA SER A 21 -22.71 2.83 -18.04
C SER A 21 -23.77 3.04 -19.14
N PRO A 22 -23.41 3.52 -20.34
CA PRO A 22 -24.36 3.68 -21.44
C PRO A 22 -24.91 2.31 -21.86
N SER A 23 -26.24 2.19 -21.93
CA SER A 23 -26.92 0.97 -22.34
C SER A 23 -26.92 0.82 -23.87
N ALA A 24 -26.68 -0.40 -24.35
CA ALA A 24 -26.65 -0.72 -25.77
C ALA A 24 -27.55 -1.92 -26.11
N GLY A 25 -28.58 -1.67 -26.93
CA GLY A 25 -29.21 -2.64 -27.82
C GLY A 25 -29.90 -3.86 -27.20
N THR A 26 -31.22 -3.77 -26.97
CA THR A 26 -32.08 -4.97 -26.91
C THR A 26 -32.39 -5.49 -28.32
N ALA A 27 -32.29 -6.79 -28.53
CA ALA A 27 -32.86 -7.50 -29.68
C ALA A 27 -33.43 -8.85 -29.20
N SER A 28 -34.52 -9.32 -29.81
CA SER A 28 -35.31 -10.46 -29.32
C SER A 28 -35.81 -11.34 -30.46
N SER A 29 -35.64 -12.66 -30.33
CA SER A 29 -36.40 -13.68 -31.06
C SER A 29 -36.27 -15.06 -30.39
N ASN A 30 -37.39 -15.78 -30.29
CA ASN A 30 -37.56 -17.15 -29.79
C ASN A 30 -38.63 -17.82 -30.71
N PRO A 31 -38.95 -19.14 -30.67
CA PRO A 31 -38.52 -20.23 -29.80
C PRO A 31 -37.79 -21.34 -30.64
N HIS A 32 -37.91 -22.69 -30.55
CA HIS A 32 -38.78 -23.66 -29.86
C HIS A 32 -38.03 -25.04 -29.68
N PRO A 33 -38.62 -26.24 -29.45
CA PRO A 33 -37.97 -27.29 -28.64
C PRO A 33 -37.68 -28.64 -29.34
N GLN A 34 -36.92 -29.54 -28.69
CA GLN A 34 -37.34 -30.94 -28.45
C GLN A 34 -36.45 -31.75 -27.48
N ASP A 35 -37.11 -32.72 -26.81
CA ASP A 35 -36.71 -34.00 -26.20
C ASP A 35 -35.56 -34.22 -25.17
N GLN A 36 -36.00 -34.70 -24.00
CA GLN A 36 -35.62 -35.95 -23.29
C GLN A 36 -34.15 -36.40 -23.18
N ALA A 37 -33.67 -36.52 -21.94
CA ALA A 37 -33.55 -37.82 -21.23
C ALA A 37 -33.11 -37.65 -19.76
N ALA A 38 -33.66 -38.45 -18.85
CA ALA A 38 -33.23 -38.46 -17.44
C ALA A 38 -31.97 -39.33 -17.24
N ARG A 39 -31.03 -38.86 -16.41
CA ARG A 39 -29.92 -39.66 -15.88
C ARG A 39 -30.01 -39.73 -14.34
N PRO A 40 -29.61 -40.86 -13.71
CA PRO A 40 -29.61 -40.98 -12.26
C PRO A 40 -28.56 -40.07 -11.61
N PRO A 41 -28.76 -39.64 -10.35
CA PRO A 41 -27.81 -38.79 -9.65
C PRO A 41 -26.55 -39.59 -9.27
N SER A 42 -25.44 -39.37 -9.98
CA SER A 42 -24.13 -39.83 -9.53
C SER A 42 -23.75 -39.06 -8.26
N SER A 43 -23.65 -39.75 -7.12
CA SER A 43 -23.27 -39.20 -5.82
C SER A 43 -21.77 -38.87 -5.71
N THR A 44 -21.22 -38.23 -6.74
CA THR A 44 -19.89 -37.62 -6.72
C THR A 44 -19.91 -36.51 -5.67
N ARG A 45 -19.48 -36.83 -4.45
CA ARG A 45 -19.24 -35.86 -3.39
C ARG A 45 -18.12 -34.93 -3.87
N THR A 46 -18.50 -33.82 -4.51
CA THR A 46 -17.56 -32.79 -4.94
C THR A 46 -16.79 -32.32 -3.72
N MET A 47 -15.52 -32.75 -3.63
CA MET A 47 -14.54 -32.08 -2.81
C MET A 47 -14.44 -30.66 -3.37
N THR A 48 -15.15 -29.72 -2.75
CA THR A 48 -14.97 -28.29 -3.03
C THR A 48 -13.52 -27.99 -2.72
N ALA A 49 -12.70 -27.86 -3.77
CA ALA A 49 -11.29 -27.52 -3.62
C ALA A 49 -11.21 -26.28 -2.73
N SER A 50 -10.39 -26.34 -1.68
CA SER A 50 -10.23 -25.21 -0.75
C SER A 50 -9.79 -23.99 -1.55
N THR A 51 -10.72 -23.06 -1.77
CA THR A 51 -10.47 -21.83 -2.52
C THR A 51 -9.38 -21.07 -1.78
N GLN A 52 -8.18 -21.03 -2.36
CA GLN A 52 -7.03 -20.46 -1.68
C GLN A 52 -7.35 -19.02 -1.28
N LYS A 53 -7.14 -18.69 -0.01
CA LYS A 53 -7.45 -17.36 0.54
C LYS A 53 -6.18 -16.54 0.58
N HIS A 54 -6.25 -15.34 0.05
CA HIS A 54 -5.09 -14.48 -0.14
C HIS A 54 -5.41 -13.05 0.27
N VAL A 55 -4.52 -12.43 1.01
CA VAL A 55 -4.60 -11.00 1.36
C VAL A 55 -3.29 -10.32 1.03
N VAL A 56 -3.34 -9.30 0.18
CA VAL A 56 -2.19 -8.47 -0.19
C VAL A 56 -2.24 -7.20 0.63
N PHE A 57 -1.20 -6.98 1.43
CA PHE A 57 -1.03 -5.78 2.22
C PHE A 57 -0.17 -4.75 1.49
N ASP A 58 -0.65 -3.52 1.42
CA ASP A 58 0.26 -2.38 1.44
C ASP A 58 1.01 -2.34 2.78
N VAL A 59 2.22 -1.77 2.81
CA VAL A 59 3.10 -1.90 3.98
C VAL A 59 3.43 -0.57 4.63
N VAL A 60 4.00 0.37 3.89
CA VAL A 60 4.37 1.68 4.43
C VAL A 60 3.08 2.50 4.64
N GLY A 61 2.92 3.14 5.78
CA GLY A 61 1.66 3.79 6.18
C GLY A 61 0.56 2.81 6.60
N THR A 62 0.41 1.67 5.92
CA THR A 62 -0.56 0.62 6.26
C THR A 62 -0.10 -0.25 7.44
N CYS A 63 0.82 -1.20 7.24
CA CYS A 63 1.31 -2.09 8.30
C CYS A 63 2.36 -1.45 9.21
N VAL A 64 3.21 -0.55 8.69
CA VAL A 64 4.22 0.19 9.48
C VAL A 64 3.85 1.66 9.62
N GLY A 65 4.13 2.23 10.79
CA GLY A 65 3.76 3.59 11.17
C GLY A 65 4.93 4.58 11.10
N TYR A 66 4.62 5.82 10.73
CA TYR A 66 5.57 6.93 10.63
C TYR A 66 6.04 7.53 11.97
N GLN A 67 5.62 6.98 13.12
CA GLN A 67 5.83 7.62 14.43
C GLN A 67 7.31 7.86 14.74
N VAL A 68 8.17 6.84 14.60
CA VAL A 68 9.63 6.98 14.82
C VAL A 68 10.30 8.00 13.89
N TRP A 69 9.72 8.25 12.72
CA TRP A 69 10.20 9.27 11.78
C TRP A 69 9.76 10.67 12.21
N PHE A 70 8.52 10.82 12.67
CA PHE A 70 8.04 12.08 13.27
C PHE A 70 8.84 12.44 14.54
N ASP A 71 9.13 11.45 15.38
CA ASP A 71 9.91 11.62 16.61
C ASP A 71 11.37 11.99 16.30
N ALA A 72 11.97 11.38 15.27
CA ALA A 72 13.32 11.76 14.81
C ALA A 72 13.38 13.18 14.23
N ILE A 73 12.37 13.61 13.44
CA ILE A 73 12.30 14.99 12.94
C ILE A 73 12.10 15.98 14.11
N ALA A 74 11.25 15.64 15.08
CA ALA A 74 11.05 16.46 16.28
C ALA A 74 12.31 16.55 17.15
N SER A 75 13.09 15.47 17.27
CA SER A 75 14.36 15.45 18.00
C SER A 75 15.45 16.25 17.29
N GLN A 76 15.67 16.02 15.99
CA GLN A 76 16.78 16.60 15.23
C GLN A 76 16.59 18.09 14.89
N LEU A 77 15.33 18.51 14.67
CA LEU A 77 14.98 19.82 14.11
C LEU A 77 13.90 20.58 14.91
N GLY A 78 13.37 20.00 15.99
CA GLY A 78 12.20 20.53 16.69
C GLY A 78 12.36 21.96 17.23
N GLU A 79 13.51 22.29 17.82
CA GLU A 79 13.79 23.66 18.31
C GLU A 79 13.85 24.68 17.16
N ARG A 80 14.46 24.29 16.03
CA ARG A 80 14.57 25.13 14.83
C ARG A 80 13.18 25.35 14.22
N PHE A 81 12.37 24.30 14.10
CA PHE A 81 10.99 24.39 13.64
C PHE A 81 10.11 25.22 14.58
N ALA A 82 10.30 25.12 15.90
CA ALA A 82 9.55 25.90 16.88
C ALA A 82 9.82 27.40 16.77
N ALA A 83 11.07 27.81 16.47
CA ALA A 83 11.41 29.21 16.21
C ALA A 83 10.69 29.79 14.97
N GLU A 84 10.46 28.97 13.94
CA GLU A 84 9.71 29.32 12.73
C GLU A 84 8.18 29.13 12.89
N GLY A 85 7.70 28.70 14.06
CA GLY A 85 6.28 28.37 14.29
C GLY A 85 5.77 27.10 13.57
N ILE A 86 6.67 26.31 12.98
CA ILE A 86 6.34 25.10 12.22
C ILE A 86 6.17 23.91 13.18
N LYS A 87 5.09 23.14 13.01
CA LYS A 87 4.95 21.85 13.73
C LYS A 87 5.71 20.74 12.99
N PRO A 88 6.69 20.04 13.60
CA PRO A 88 7.48 18.99 12.94
C PRO A 88 6.62 17.89 12.27
N GLN A 89 5.52 17.49 12.90
CA GLN A 89 4.56 16.52 12.36
C GLN A 89 3.86 17.01 11.08
N LEU A 90 3.55 18.31 10.98
CA LEU A 90 2.92 18.91 9.79
C LEU A 90 3.91 19.00 8.63
N PHE A 91 5.16 19.38 8.92
CA PHE A 91 6.26 19.31 7.96
C PHE A 91 6.46 17.89 7.41
N ALA A 92 6.54 16.90 8.31
CA ALA A 92 6.72 15.50 7.93
C ALA A 92 5.56 14.96 7.07
N PHE A 93 4.32 15.32 7.40
CA PHE A 93 3.13 15.02 6.58
C PHE A 93 3.24 15.65 5.19
N ALA A 94 3.44 16.97 5.09
CA ALA A 94 3.54 17.67 3.81
C ALA A 94 4.69 17.14 2.93
N TRP A 95 5.81 16.74 3.54
CA TRP A 95 6.94 16.12 2.85
C TRP A 95 6.63 14.71 2.34
N MET A 96 5.86 13.91 3.08
CA MET A 96 5.39 12.58 2.62
C MET A 96 4.47 12.70 1.41
N GLU A 97 3.43 13.53 1.51
CA GLU A 97 2.45 13.75 0.42
C GLU A 97 3.12 14.29 -0.85
N ALA A 98 4.09 15.21 -0.69
CA ALA A 98 4.90 15.68 -1.81
C ALA A 98 5.77 14.56 -2.42
N ALA A 99 6.37 13.69 -1.60
CA ALA A 99 7.18 12.56 -2.09
C ALA A 99 6.33 11.51 -2.81
N GLU A 100 5.15 11.15 -2.31
CA GLU A 100 4.21 10.22 -2.98
C GLU A 100 3.75 10.76 -4.35
N ARG A 101 3.39 12.05 -4.43
CA ARG A 101 3.00 12.68 -5.69
C ARG A 101 4.14 12.70 -6.72
N GLU A 102 5.33 13.13 -6.31
CA GLU A 102 6.47 13.26 -7.23
C GLU A 102 7.00 11.88 -7.65
N TYR A 103 6.99 10.87 -6.76
CA TYR A 103 7.26 9.46 -7.10
C TYR A 103 6.26 8.93 -8.12
N THR A 104 4.96 9.18 -7.92
CA THR A 104 3.89 8.78 -8.83
C THR A 104 4.08 9.41 -10.23
N TYR A 105 4.34 10.72 -10.30
CA TYR A 105 4.54 11.41 -11.58
C TYR A 105 5.84 10.97 -12.29
N LEU A 106 6.90 10.66 -11.54
CA LEU A 106 8.11 10.04 -12.09
C LEU A 106 7.85 8.64 -12.66
N SER A 107 7.09 7.80 -11.95
CA SER A 107 6.64 6.49 -12.45
C SER A 107 5.84 6.61 -13.76
N LEU A 108 4.78 7.43 -13.75
CA LEU A 108 3.88 7.61 -14.90
C LEU A 108 4.57 8.24 -16.12
N SER A 109 5.63 9.04 -15.92
CA SER A 109 6.44 9.62 -17.02
C SER A 109 7.59 8.70 -17.49
N GLY A 110 7.63 7.44 -17.05
CA GLY A 110 8.65 6.46 -17.46
C GLY A 110 10.02 6.69 -16.83
N ARG A 111 10.08 7.45 -15.72
CA ARG A 111 11.30 7.86 -15.01
C ARG A 111 11.34 7.28 -13.59
N TYR A 112 10.99 6.00 -13.46
CA TYR A 112 10.92 5.31 -12.17
C TYR A 112 12.22 5.46 -11.36
N THR A 113 12.08 5.71 -10.06
CA THR A 113 13.20 5.72 -9.11
C THR A 113 12.71 5.37 -7.70
N VAL A 114 13.62 4.87 -6.87
CA VAL A 114 13.33 4.40 -5.50
C VAL A 114 12.76 5.53 -4.65
N PHE A 115 11.64 5.29 -3.98
CA PHE A 115 10.88 6.30 -3.21
C PHE A 115 11.76 7.14 -2.26
N SER A 116 12.64 6.51 -1.49
CA SER A 116 13.51 7.20 -0.51
C SER A 116 14.48 8.19 -1.15
N LYS A 117 14.84 8.02 -2.43
CA LYS A 117 15.62 9.00 -3.20
C LYS A 117 14.79 10.24 -3.54
N VAL A 118 13.52 10.06 -3.92
CA VAL A 118 12.58 11.17 -4.17
C VAL A 118 12.38 11.97 -2.89
N GLN A 119 12.08 11.28 -1.78
CA GLN A 119 11.89 11.91 -0.47
C GLN A 119 13.14 12.70 -0.04
N ALA A 120 14.33 12.11 -0.04
CA ALA A 120 15.55 12.80 0.34
C ALA A 120 15.85 14.02 -0.55
N ALA A 121 15.65 13.92 -1.87
CA ALA A 121 15.85 15.03 -2.80
C ALA A 121 14.87 16.21 -2.58
N LEU A 122 13.68 15.95 -2.03
CA LEU A 122 12.68 16.98 -1.76
C LEU A 122 12.90 17.75 -0.45
N PHE A 123 13.71 17.27 0.49
CA PHE A 123 13.83 17.83 1.85
C PHE A 123 13.99 19.36 1.88
N TYR A 124 15.01 19.89 1.20
CA TYR A 124 15.27 21.34 1.15
C TYR A 124 14.17 22.14 0.43
N ARG A 125 13.51 21.55 -0.57
CA ARG A 125 12.34 22.14 -1.23
C ARG A 125 11.16 22.22 -0.28
N MET A 126 10.94 21.20 0.55
CA MET A 126 9.87 21.20 1.54
C MET A 126 10.13 22.18 2.68
N LEU A 127 11.38 22.34 3.12
CA LEU A 127 11.76 23.40 4.08
C LEU A 127 11.40 24.79 3.51
N TYR A 128 11.80 25.07 2.27
CA TYR A 128 11.46 26.32 1.58
C TYR A 128 9.94 26.53 1.44
N GLN A 129 9.21 25.49 1.01
CA GLN A 129 7.74 25.54 0.89
C GLN A 129 7.02 25.64 2.25
N SER A 130 7.72 25.40 3.36
CA SER A 130 7.20 25.61 4.72
C SER A 130 7.51 27.00 5.29
N GLY A 131 8.11 27.90 4.49
CA GLY A 131 8.43 29.29 4.86
C GLY A 131 9.91 29.56 5.15
N ILE A 132 10.75 28.53 5.23
CA ILE A 132 12.17 28.68 5.61
C ILE A 132 12.96 29.24 4.43
N ALA A 133 13.25 30.55 4.46
CA ALA A 133 13.88 31.27 3.35
C ALA A 133 15.28 30.75 2.98
N GLU A 134 16.05 30.23 3.93
CA GLU A 134 17.41 29.69 3.70
C GLU A 134 17.55 28.22 4.17
N PRO A 135 16.97 27.23 3.46
CA PRO A 135 16.89 25.83 3.89
C PRO A 135 18.23 25.19 4.26
N ARG A 136 19.31 25.56 3.54
CA ARG A 136 20.67 25.03 3.75
C ARG A 136 21.46 25.73 4.86
N LYS A 137 20.90 26.75 5.51
CA LYS A 137 21.36 27.27 6.81
C LYS A 137 20.55 26.67 7.97
N PHE A 138 19.24 26.45 7.75
CA PHE A 138 18.34 25.85 8.73
C PHE A 138 18.67 24.37 9.02
N ALA A 139 18.96 23.58 7.98
CA ALA A 139 19.33 22.17 8.10
C ALA A 139 20.51 21.80 7.18
N SER A 140 21.18 20.71 7.55
CA SER A 140 22.34 20.15 6.87
C SER A 140 22.04 18.77 6.27
N ASP A 141 22.93 18.28 5.40
CA ASP A 141 22.83 16.92 4.86
C ASP A 141 23.02 15.84 5.95
N ALA A 142 23.63 16.19 7.10
CA ALA A 142 23.72 15.35 8.28
C ALA A 142 22.38 15.26 9.05
N ASP A 143 21.66 16.39 9.19
CA ASP A 143 20.29 16.39 9.75
C ASP A 143 19.36 15.52 8.88
N LEU A 144 19.49 15.66 7.55
CA LEU A 144 18.75 14.84 6.59
C LEU A 144 19.09 13.35 6.74
N ALA A 145 20.37 12.99 6.90
CA ALA A 145 20.78 11.60 7.09
C ALA A 145 20.14 10.97 8.34
N VAL A 146 20.11 11.68 9.47
CA VAL A 146 19.47 11.20 10.71
C VAL A 146 17.97 10.92 10.51
N VAL A 147 17.23 11.86 9.93
CA VAL A 147 15.77 11.67 9.74
C VAL A 147 15.45 10.65 8.63
N MET A 148 16.29 10.52 7.60
CA MET A 148 16.12 9.47 6.58
C MET A 148 16.46 8.08 7.12
N GLU A 149 17.41 7.94 8.04
CA GLU A 149 17.67 6.66 8.69
C GLU A 149 16.50 6.23 9.58
N ALA A 150 15.88 7.16 10.31
CA ALA A 150 14.62 6.88 11.01
C ALA A 150 13.48 6.45 10.05
N TYR A 151 13.39 7.04 8.86
CA TYR A 151 12.44 6.59 7.82
C TYR A 151 12.78 5.21 7.23
N ASN A 152 14.05 4.81 7.23
CA ASN A 152 14.46 3.47 6.81
C ASN A 152 14.27 2.42 7.92
N ASN A 153 13.89 2.84 9.12
CA ASN A 153 13.70 1.99 10.30
C ASN A 153 12.29 2.16 10.90
N LEU A 154 11.26 2.35 10.06
CA LEU A 154 9.87 2.38 10.53
C LEU A 154 9.49 1.12 11.33
N GLN A 155 8.55 1.29 12.24
CA GLN A 155 8.09 0.21 13.13
C GLN A 155 6.70 -0.29 12.73
N MET A 156 6.48 -1.60 12.91
CA MET A 156 5.18 -2.24 12.76
C MET A 156 4.14 -1.59 13.69
N ARG A 157 2.92 -1.36 13.18
CA ARG A 157 1.83 -0.84 14.00
C ARG A 157 1.36 -1.88 15.01
N GLU A 158 0.90 -1.39 16.15
CA GLU A 158 0.16 -2.18 17.15
C GLU A 158 -1.00 -2.95 16.51
N GLY A 159 -1.28 -4.16 16.98
CA GLY A 159 -2.33 -5.05 16.45
C GLY A 159 -2.01 -5.74 15.13
N VAL A 160 -1.03 -5.27 14.34
CA VAL A 160 -0.68 -5.92 13.05
C VAL A 160 -0.15 -7.36 13.23
N PRO A 161 0.74 -7.68 14.19
CA PRO A 161 1.14 -9.07 14.46
C PRO A 161 -0.05 -10.00 14.77
N GLU A 162 -1.01 -9.52 15.56
CA GLU A 162 -2.22 -10.25 15.94
C GLU A 162 -3.17 -10.45 14.75
N MET A 163 -3.36 -9.40 13.93
CA MET A 163 -4.13 -9.46 12.69
C MET A 163 -3.56 -10.50 11.72
N PHE A 164 -2.23 -10.52 11.52
CA PHE A 164 -1.56 -11.51 10.68
C PHE A 164 -1.72 -12.93 11.22
N ALA A 165 -1.64 -13.13 12.54
CA ALA A 165 -1.89 -14.44 13.16
C ALA A 165 -3.35 -14.90 12.94
N LYS A 166 -4.33 -14.02 13.16
CA LYS A 166 -5.77 -14.29 12.95
C LYS A 166 -6.09 -14.65 11.49
N LEU A 167 -5.53 -13.93 10.53
CA LEU A 167 -5.73 -14.21 9.10
C LEU A 167 -5.15 -15.58 8.70
N ARG A 168 -3.96 -15.92 9.19
CA ARG A 168 -3.32 -17.23 8.93
C ARG A 168 -4.10 -18.37 9.58
N ALA A 169 -4.60 -18.19 10.80
CA ALA A 169 -5.51 -19.14 11.45
C ALA A 169 -6.84 -19.32 10.70
N ALA A 170 -7.31 -18.29 10.00
CA ALA A 170 -8.47 -18.36 9.08
C ALA A 170 -8.12 -18.88 7.66
N GLY A 171 -6.90 -19.40 7.45
CA GLY A 171 -6.47 -20.01 6.19
C GLY A 171 -5.95 -19.05 5.12
N PHE A 172 -5.72 -17.77 5.43
CA PHE A 172 -5.17 -16.82 4.46
C PHE A 172 -3.64 -16.91 4.33
N THR A 173 -3.15 -17.03 3.10
CA THR A 173 -1.79 -16.62 2.76
C THR A 173 -1.72 -15.09 2.75
N CYS A 174 -0.83 -14.52 3.57
CA CYS A 174 -0.61 -13.07 3.59
C CYS A 174 0.58 -12.71 2.69
N TRP A 175 0.41 -11.65 1.90
CA TRP A 175 1.36 -11.14 0.91
C TRP A 175 1.58 -9.64 1.14
N CYS A 176 2.62 -9.07 0.55
CA CYS A 176 2.88 -7.63 0.57
C CYS A 176 3.13 -7.07 -0.82
N LEU A 177 2.52 -5.94 -1.16
CA LEU A 177 2.86 -5.13 -2.34
C LEU A 177 3.29 -3.74 -1.87
N THR A 178 4.58 -3.42 -2.04
CA THR A 178 5.20 -2.21 -1.47
C THR A 178 5.86 -1.33 -2.53
N ALA A 179 5.89 0.00 -2.29
CA ALA A 179 6.60 0.99 -3.09
C ALA A 179 8.11 1.07 -2.79
N GLY A 180 8.62 0.31 -1.81
CA GLY A 180 10.03 0.23 -1.45
C GLY A 180 10.63 -1.17 -1.58
N ASP A 181 11.94 -1.27 -1.38
CA ASP A 181 12.71 -2.49 -1.59
C ASP A 181 12.36 -3.62 -0.61
N LYS A 182 12.51 -4.87 -1.06
CA LYS A 182 12.15 -6.06 -0.26
C LYS A 182 12.98 -6.21 1.02
N LYS A 183 14.24 -5.76 1.06
CA LYS A 183 15.15 -5.97 2.20
C LYS A 183 14.77 -5.06 3.36
N ARG A 184 14.62 -3.76 3.11
CA ARG A 184 14.19 -2.77 4.11
C ARG A 184 12.81 -3.10 4.65
N VAL A 185 11.89 -3.48 3.76
CA VAL A 185 10.50 -3.77 4.12
C VAL A 185 10.37 -5.11 4.86
N GLY A 186 11.11 -6.15 4.46
CA GLY A 186 11.23 -7.41 5.21
C GLY A 186 11.78 -7.20 6.62
N GLY A 187 12.81 -6.37 6.76
CA GLY A 187 13.39 -6.02 8.06
C GLY A 187 12.42 -5.38 9.05
N TYR A 188 11.28 -4.83 8.62
CA TYR A 188 10.22 -4.37 9.51
C TYR A 188 9.40 -5.54 10.10
N PHE A 189 9.18 -6.60 9.31
CA PHE A 189 8.50 -7.82 9.75
C PHE A 189 9.40 -8.65 10.68
N ASP A 190 10.69 -8.76 10.35
CA ASP A 190 11.69 -9.45 11.17
C ASP A 190 11.80 -8.82 12.57
N LYS A 191 11.98 -7.49 12.65
CA LYS A 191 12.04 -6.73 13.91
C LYS A 191 10.76 -6.83 14.75
N ALA A 192 9.62 -7.08 14.10
CA ALA A 192 8.32 -7.23 14.76
C ALA A 192 7.99 -8.68 15.14
N GLY A 193 8.85 -9.65 14.83
CA GLY A 193 8.59 -11.08 15.07
C GLY A 193 7.42 -11.63 14.25
N VAL A 194 7.07 -11.01 13.11
CA VAL A 194 5.98 -11.44 12.22
C VAL A 194 6.59 -12.18 11.04
N PRO A 195 6.54 -13.52 10.96
CA PRO A 195 7.20 -14.25 9.87
C PRO A 195 6.60 -13.84 8.52
N MET A 196 7.42 -13.42 7.56
CA MET A 196 6.99 -13.14 6.19
C MET A 196 8.02 -13.72 5.20
N PRO A 197 7.65 -14.74 4.41
CA PRO A 197 8.56 -15.31 3.41
C PRO A 197 8.98 -14.28 2.35
N ALA A 198 10.21 -14.39 1.84
CA ALA A 198 10.78 -13.42 0.89
C ALA A 198 10.05 -13.42 -0.46
N GLU A 199 9.52 -14.57 -0.85
CA GLU A 199 8.65 -14.83 -1.99
C GLU A 199 7.29 -14.13 -1.87
N ASN A 200 6.80 -13.86 -0.65
CA ASN A 200 5.52 -13.19 -0.41
C ASN A 200 5.61 -11.65 -0.54
N PHE A 201 6.80 -11.09 -0.77
CA PHE A 201 6.99 -9.67 -1.04
C PHE A 201 7.04 -9.37 -2.55
N MET A 202 6.15 -8.50 -3.00
CA MET A 202 6.18 -7.83 -4.30
C MET A 202 6.58 -6.37 -4.08
N SER A 203 7.44 -5.82 -4.94
CA SER A 203 8.03 -4.50 -4.76
C SER A 203 8.07 -3.75 -6.10
N CYS A 204 7.68 -2.47 -6.07
CA CYS A 204 7.74 -1.57 -7.22
C CYS A 204 9.17 -1.36 -7.71
N ASP A 205 10.16 -1.43 -6.80
CA ASP A 205 11.59 -1.38 -7.16
C ASP A 205 12.06 -2.63 -7.93
N THR A 206 11.27 -3.73 -7.92
CA THR A 206 11.52 -4.93 -8.73
C THR A 206 10.84 -4.87 -10.09
N SER A 207 9.68 -4.21 -10.21
CA SER A 207 8.94 -4.05 -11.48
C SER A 207 9.39 -2.84 -12.30
N GLY A 208 10.02 -1.84 -11.68
CA GLY A 208 10.30 -0.55 -12.30
C GLY A 208 9.02 0.28 -12.55
N VAL A 209 7.92 -0.04 -11.88
CA VAL A 209 6.63 0.64 -11.99
C VAL A 209 6.03 0.82 -10.60
N GLY A 210 5.80 2.08 -10.22
CA GLY A 210 5.20 2.47 -8.95
C GLY A 210 3.69 2.56 -8.99
N LYS A 211 3.06 2.25 -7.86
CA LYS A 211 1.64 2.53 -7.58
C LYS A 211 1.33 4.02 -7.86
N PRO A 212 0.08 4.39 -8.25
CA PRO A 212 -1.09 3.55 -8.45
C PRO A 212 -1.24 2.99 -9.89
N ASP A 213 -0.15 2.88 -10.67
CA ASP A 213 -0.21 2.31 -12.02
C ASP A 213 -0.71 0.84 -11.98
N PRO A 214 -1.73 0.45 -12.78
CA PRO A 214 -2.26 -0.91 -12.83
C PRO A 214 -1.21 -2.02 -12.96
N ARG A 215 -0.10 -1.76 -13.68
CA ARG A 215 0.98 -2.73 -13.92
C ARG A 215 1.77 -3.06 -12.64
N ALA A 216 1.72 -2.19 -11.63
CA ALA A 216 2.33 -2.47 -10.31
C ALA A 216 1.60 -3.61 -9.56
N TYR A 217 0.34 -3.87 -9.87
CA TYR A 217 -0.52 -4.88 -9.22
C TYR A 217 -0.54 -6.22 -9.96
N GLU A 218 -0.16 -6.25 -11.24
CA GLU A 218 -0.06 -7.49 -12.04
C GLU A 218 0.76 -8.62 -11.38
N PRO A 219 1.89 -8.39 -10.69
CA PRO A 219 2.65 -9.45 -10.02
C PRO A 219 1.84 -10.14 -8.92
N ALA A 220 0.95 -9.40 -8.23
CA ALA A 220 0.03 -9.97 -7.26
C ALA A 220 -1.01 -10.83 -7.96
N LEU A 221 -1.73 -10.31 -8.95
CA LEU A 221 -2.77 -11.07 -9.64
C LEU A 221 -2.25 -12.40 -10.21
N LYS A 222 -1.06 -12.40 -10.81
CA LYS A 222 -0.39 -13.57 -11.39
C LYS A 222 0.04 -14.60 -10.33
N ALA A 223 0.47 -14.17 -9.14
CA ALA A 223 0.88 -15.08 -8.06
C ALA A 223 -0.31 -15.75 -7.34
N LEU A 224 -1.49 -15.14 -7.38
CA LEU A 224 -2.64 -15.51 -6.54
C LEU A 224 -3.71 -16.36 -7.24
N GLY A 225 -3.39 -16.97 -8.40
CA GLY A 225 -4.27 -17.89 -9.15
C GLY A 225 -5.70 -17.37 -9.35
N ASP A 226 -6.70 -18.21 -9.08
CA ASP A 226 -8.13 -17.87 -9.08
C ASP A 226 -8.75 -17.87 -7.66
N GLY A 227 -7.91 -17.69 -6.62
CA GLY A 227 -8.32 -17.74 -5.22
C GLY A 227 -9.17 -16.55 -4.76
N GLU A 228 -9.68 -16.62 -3.53
CA GLU A 228 -10.29 -15.48 -2.85
C GLU A 228 -9.20 -14.45 -2.54
N LYS A 229 -9.23 -13.29 -3.21
CA LYS A 229 -8.22 -12.22 -3.09
C LYS A 229 -8.78 -11.01 -2.37
N TRP A 230 -8.09 -10.55 -1.34
CA TRP A 230 -8.35 -9.28 -0.65
C TRP A 230 -7.15 -8.35 -0.83
N PHE A 231 -7.37 -7.05 -1.00
CA PHE A 231 -6.32 -6.04 -0.97
C PHE A 231 -6.56 -5.11 0.24
N ALA A 232 -5.54 -4.90 1.05
CA ALA A 232 -5.63 -4.18 2.32
C ALA A 232 -4.61 -3.04 2.38
N ALA A 233 -5.10 -1.80 2.36
CA ALA A 233 -4.29 -0.60 2.54
C ALA A 233 -5.04 0.43 3.38
N ALA A 234 -4.29 1.29 4.08
CA ALA A 234 -4.81 2.51 4.69
C ALA A 234 -5.09 3.59 3.63
N HIS A 235 -4.39 3.54 2.49
CA HIS A 235 -4.42 4.54 1.44
C HIS A 235 -5.55 4.26 0.44
N MET A 236 -6.55 5.15 0.39
CA MET A 236 -7.69 5.02 -0.54
C MET A 236 -7.25 5.02 -2.01
N TRP A 237 -6.17 5.72 -2.37
CA TRP A 237 -5.61 5.69 -3.72
C TRP A 237 -5.13 4.29 -4.13
N ASP A 238 -4.63 3.50 -3.17
CA ASP A 238 -4.08 2.16 -3.39
C ASP A 238 -5.17 1.11 -3.52
N VAL A 239 -6.16 1.14 -2.61
CA VAL A 239 -7.34 0.25 -2.69
C VAL A 239 -8.15 0.51 -3.95
N SER A 240 -8.30 1.78 -4.35
CA SER A 240 -8.99 2.16 -5.58
C SER A 240 -8.30 1.57 -6.82
N ALA A 241 -6.98 1.75 -6.93
CA ALA A 241 -6.19 1.23 -8.05
C ALA A 241 -6.16 -0.31 -8.08
N ALA A 242 -5.94 -0.97 -6.95
CA ALA A 242 -6.05 -2.42 -6.84
C ALA A 242 -7.43 -2.93 -7.30
N ARG A 243 -8.50 -2.18 -7.00
CA ARG A 243 -9.86 -2.54 -7.42
C ARG A 243 -10.15 -2.30 -8.91
N THR A 244 -9.29 -1.58 -9.65
CA THR A 244 -9.40 -1.49 -11.12
C THR A 244 -8.85 -2.73 -11.84
N VAL A 245 -8.11 -3.61 -11.15
CA VAL A 245 -7.44 -4.77 -11.76
C VAL A 245 -7.95 -6.13 -11.24
N GLY A 246 -8.67 -6.19 -10.12
CA GLY A 246 -9.21 -7.43 -9.53
C GLY A 246 -10.17 -7.23 -8.36
#